data_AF-A0A0C1IJ64-F1
#
_entry.id   AF-A0A0C1IJ64-F1
#
_cell.length_a   1.000
_cell.length_b   1.000
_cell.length_c   1.000
_cell.angle_alpha   90.00
_cell.angle_beta   90.00
_cell.angle_gamma   90.00
#
_symmetry.space_group_name_H-M   'P 1'
#
loop_
_entity.id
_entity.type
_entity.pdbx_description
1 polymer ?
#
loop_
_entity_poly.entity_id
_entity_poly.type
_entity_poly.pdbx_seq_one_letter_code
_entity_poly.pdbx_strand_id
1 'polypeptide(L)'
;MTQGVLPSCNPLPRHPKRGVVLITTLLSLILLMGLVVTLQTRSLATVKMLKRLAASHQEVLDQDSLRDLIRPLVGEAMIRFDEDTPLKLNSTPFPVTFNETRYQIIAQDPGGLVDIWRTPPSTAEALLSPKQLKTRARLAEAGDQSMPIRQAAAKAGVAEVPPWLTDRAPKRKLNAATLAASYAAENARNLRPRPDNRQPKEAMILIEEITSE
;
A
#
# COMPACT_ATOMS: atom_id res chain seq x y z
N MET A 1 -88.60 4.49 -32.75
CA MET A 1 -87.70 5.64 -32.94
C MET A 1 -87.90 6.59 -31.78
N THR A 2 -86.98 6.57 -30.80
CA THR A 2 -86.95 7.46 -29.64
C THR A 2 -85.71 8.33 -29.76
N GLN A 3 -85.89 9.65 -29.82
CA GLN A 3 -84.80 10.63 -29.84
C GLN A 3 -84.13 10.65 -28.47
N GLY A 4 -82.83 10.32 -28.42
CA GLY A 4 -82.00 10.39 -27.22
C GLY A 4 -81.57 11.82 -26.94
N VAL A 5 -82.02 12.37 -25.80
CA VAL A 5 -81.56 13.65 -25.26
C VAL A 5 -80.23 13.42 -24.55
N LEU A 6 -79.15 13.99 -25.09
CA LEU A 6 -77.83 13.97 -24.44
C LEU A 6 -77.83 14.93 -23.24
N PRO A 7 -77.29 14.52 -22.08
CA PRO A 7 -77.21 15.38 -20.91
C PRO A 7 -76.22 16.53 -21.15
N SER A 8 -76.71 17.75 -20.97
CA SER A 8 -75.92 18.97 -21.03
C SER A 8 -74.92 19.01 -19.87
N CYS A 9 -73.62 18.93 -20.17
CA CYS A 9 -72.55 19.07 -19.19
C CYS A 9 -72.44 20.54 -18.74
N ASN A 10 -72.91 20.84 -17.52
CA ASN A 10 -72.66 22.13 -16.89
C ASN A 10 -71.17 22.30 -16.56
N PRO A 11 -70.50 23.39 -16.98
CA PRO A 11 -69.12 23.65 -16.60
C PRO A 11 -69.04 23.94 -15.09
N LEU A 12 -68.29 23.11 -14.36
CA LEU A 12 -68.02 23.31 -12.94
C LEU A 12 -67.38 24.70 -12.70
N PRO A 13 -67.86 25.48 -11.72
CA PRO A 13 -67.35 26.80 -11.43
C PRO A 13 -65.89 26.72 -10.93
N ARG A 14 -64.97 27.26 -11.73
CA ARG A 14 -63.55 27.36 -11.39
C ARG A 14 -63.35 28.51 -10.40
N HIS A 15 -63.09 28.20 -9.13
CA HIS A 15 -62.66 29.20 -8.16
C HIS A 15 -61.14 29.45 -8.27
N PRO A 16 -60.69 30.65 -8.73
CA PRO A 16 -59.28 30.94 -8.98
C PRO A 16 -58.41 30.87 -7.71
N LYS A 17 -59.00 31.08 -6.53
CA LYS A 17 -58.29 31.04 -5.24
C LYS A 17 -57.83 29.63 -4.82
N ARG A 18 -58.45 28.55 -5.34
CA ARG A 18 -58.05 27.17 -5.01
C ARG A 18 -56.77 26.73 -5.73
N GLY A 19 -56.46 27.31 -6.88
CA GLY A 19 -55.25 26.97 -7.65
C GLY A 19 -53.95 27.41 -6.94
N VAL A 20 -53.95 28.58 -6.30
CA VAL A 20 -52.76 29.12 -5.63
C VAL A 20 -52.34 28.25 -4.44
N VAL A 21 -53.29 27.80 -3.62
CA VAL A 21 -53.00 26.93 -2.47
C VAL A 21 -52.37 25.61 -2.93
N LEU A 22 -52.90 25.00 -3.99
CA LEU A 22 -52.35 23.76 -4.55
C LEU A 22 -50.92 23.93 -5.06
N ILE A 23 -50.59 25.05 -5.69
CA ILE A 23 -49.23 25.32 -6.17
C ILE A 23 -48.27 25.49 -4.98
N THR A 24 -48.68 26.23 -3.94
CA THR A 24 -47.83 26.45 -2.75
C THR A 24 -47.56 25.17 -1.96
N THR A 25 -48.55 24.28 -1.82
CA THR A 25 -48.36 23.00 -1.14
C THR A 25 -47.48 22.05 -1.95
N LEU A 26 -47.65 22.03 -3.27
CA LEU A 26 -46.83 21.21 -4.17
C LEU A 26 -45.36 21.68 -4.17
N LEU A 27 -45.12 22.99 -4.20
CA LEU A 27 -43.78 23.56 -4.11
C LEU A 27 -43.12 23.29 -2.75
N SER A 28 -43.87 23.37 -1.66
CA SER A 28 -43.39 23.02 -0.31
C SER A 28 -43.02 21.53 -0.22
N LEU A 29 -43.81 20.65 -0.84
CA LEU A 29 -43.56 19.21 -0.88
C LEU A 29 -42.31 18.88 -1.70
N ILE A 30 -42.10 19.53 -2.84
CA ILE A 30 -40.88 19.39 -3.65
C ILE A 30 -39.65 19.82 -2.85
N LEU A 31 -39.71 20.97 -2.15
CA LEU A 31 -38.62 21.45 -1.31
C LEU A 31 -38.29 20.45 -0.18
N LEU A 32 -39.31 19.92 0.48
CA LEU A 32 -39.14 18.93 1.53
C LEU A 32 -38.51 17.63 0.99
N MET A 33 -38.98 17.13 -0.16
CA MET A 33 -38.38 15.96 -0.80
C MET A 33 -36.91 16.22 -1.21
N GLY A 34 -36.61 17.40 -1.75
CA GLY A 34 -35.23 17.80 -2.08
C GLY A 34 -34.31 17.83 -0.86
N LEU A 35 -34.81 18.33 0.28
CA LEU A 35 -34.08 18.32 1.55
C LEU A 35 -33.81 16.89 2.04
N VAL A 36 -34.81 16.01 1.97
CA VAL A 36 -34.67 14.60 2.38
C VAL A 36 -33.64 13.88 1.50
N VAL A 37 -33.68 14.07 0.17
CA VAL A 37 -32.73 13.44 -0.76
C VAL A 37 -31.30 13.94 -0.53
N THR A 38 -31.11 15.24 -0.30
CA THR A 38 -29.77 15.80 0.00
C THR A 38 -29.22 15.30 1.35
N LEU A 39 -30.07 15.13 2.37
CA LEU A 39 -29.67 14.52 3.63
C LEU A 39 -29.30 13.04 3.48
N GLN A 40 -30.10 12.27 2.74
CA GLN A 40 -29.85 10.84 2.50
C GLN A 40 -28.56 10.61 1.71
N THR A 41 -28.32 11.39 0.65
CA THR A 41 -27.09 11.29 -0.16
C THR A 41 -25.84 11.60 0.67
N ARG A 42 -25.89 12.64 1.52
CA ARG A 42 -24.80 12.95 2.45
C ARG A 42 -24.56 11.84 3.46
N SER A 43 -25.63 11.29 4.05
CA SER A 43 -25.54 10.17 4.99
C SER A 43 -24.88 8.94 4.34
N LEU A 44 -25.33 8.54 3.15
CA LEU A 44 -24.75 7.42 2.40
C LEU A 44 -23.27 7.65 2.05
N ALA A 45 -22.88 8.87 1.68
CA ALA A 45 -21.49 9.22 1.43
C ALA A 45 -20.62 9.04 2.68
N THR A 46 -21.10 9.50 3.85
CA THR A 46 -20.36 9.33 5.11
C THR A 46 -20.22 7.87 5.52
N VAL A 47 -21.28 7.07 5.39
CA VAL A 47 -21.26 5.64 5.69
C VAL A 47 -20.30 4.90 4.76
N LYS A 48 -20.29 5.23 3.45
CA LYS A 48 -19.36 4.63 2.49
C LYS A 48 -17.90 4.95 2.81
N MET A 49 -17.61 6.20 3.20
CA MET A 49 -16.27 6.62 3.62
C MET A 49 -15.83 5.89 4.90
N LEU A 50 -16.71 5.82 5.91
CA LEU A 50 -16.43 5.10 7.16
C LEU A 50 -16.21 3.62 6.93
N LYS A 51 -17.00 2.97 6.08
CA LYS A 51 -16.82 1.56 5.71
C LYS A 51 -15.46 1.34 5.03
N ARG A 52 -15.04 2.23 4.14
CA ARG A 52 -13.73 2.16 3.49
C ARG A 52 -12.58 2.35 4.48
N LEU A 53 -12.73 3.29 5.41
CA LEU A 53 -11.74 3.54 6.46
C LEU A 53 -11.63 2.35 7.41
N ALA A 54 -12.77 1.80 7.85
CA ALA A 54 -12.82 0.63 8.73
C ALA A 54 -12.21 -0.61 8.07
N ALA A 55 -12.51 -0.85 6.79
CA ALA A 55 -11.89 -1.94 6.03
C ALA A 55 -10.36 -1.78 5.94
N SER A 56 -9.87 -0.57 5.63
CA SER A 56 -8.43 -0.29 5.60
C SER A 56 -7.77 -0.43 6.98
N HIS A 57 -8.46 -0.05 8.05
CA HIS A 57 -7.96 -0.18 9.41
C HIS A 57 -7.92 -1.65 9.86
N GLN A 58 -8.93 -2.43 9.51
CA GLN A 58 -8.96 -3.88 9.76
C GLN A 58 -7.79 -4.56 9.05
N GLU A 59 -7.54 -4.23 7.78
CA GLU A 59 -6.41 -4.79 7.02
C GLU A 59 -5.06 -4.49 7.70
N VAL A 60 -4.86 -3.26 8.19
CA VAL A 60 -3.64 -2.90 8.92
C VAL A 60 -3.52 -3.65 10.25
N LEU A 61 -4.61 -3.77 11.01
CA LEU A 61 -4.62 -4.54 12.27
C LEU A 61 -4.36 -6.03 12.04
N ASP A 62 -4.91 -6.61 10.97
CA ASP A 62 -4.67 -8.01 10.60
C ASP A 62 -3.20 -8.21 10.22
N GLN A 63 -2.61 -7.29 9.45
CA GLN A 63 -1.18 -7.31 9.12
C GLN A 63 -0.29 -7.19 10.36
N ASP A 64 -0.61 -6.27 11.28
CA ASP A 64 0.14 -6.09 12.53
C ASP A 64 0.00 -7.32 13.45
N SER A 65 -1.18 -7.92 13.53
CA SER A 65 -1.42 -9.15 14.29
C SER A 65 -0.65 -10.33 13.73
N LEU A 66 -0.64 -10.50 12.40
CA LEU A 66 0.18 -11.50 11.72
C LEU A 66 1.66 -11.27 11.99
N ARG A 67 2.12 -10.02 11.94
CA ARG A 67 3.51 -9.66 12.24
C ARG A 67 3.89 -10.05 13.66
N ASP A 68 3.06 -9.74 14.64
CA ASP A 68 3.32 -10.05 16.05
C ASP A 68 3.33 -11.56 16.31
N LEU A 69 2.47 -12.32 15.62
CA LEU A 69 2.44 -13.79 15.70
C LEU A 69 3.67 -14.42 15.04
N ILE A 70 4.11 -13.89 13.89
CA ILE A 70 5.26 -14.40 13.13
C ILE A 70 6.59 -14.01 13.79
N ARG A 71 6.65 -12.88 14.49
CA ARG A 71 7.86 -12.35 15.12
C ARG A 71 8.64 -13.36 15.98
N PRO A 72 8.04 -14.10 16.93
CA PRO A 72 8.76 -15.11 17.69
C PRO A 72 9.29 -16.24 16.82
N LEU A 73 8.52 -16.70 15.82
CA LEU A 73 8.94 -17.77 14.90
C LEU A 73 10.14 -17.35 14.05
N VAL A 74 10.13 -16.12 13.54
CA VAL A 74 11.28 -15.54 12.81
C VAL A 74 12.46 -15.33 13.75
N GLY A 75 12.22 -14.86 14.98
CA GLY A 75 13.26 -14.71 16.00
C GLY A 75 13.94 -16.04 16.32
N GLU A 76 13.17 -17.11 16.51
CA GLU A 76 13.69 -18.46 16.71
C GLU A 76 14.46 -18.97 15.50
N ALA A 77 13.94 -18.77 14.28
CA ALA A 77 14.62 -19.13 13.04
C ALA A 77 15.92 -18.34 12.83
N MET A 78 16.03 -17.13 13.38
CA MET A 78 17.25 -16.32 13.34
C MET A 78 18.26 -16.69 14.44
N ILE A 79 17.82 -17.25 15.57
CA ILE A 79 18.66 -17.59 16.73
C ILE A 79 19.26 -19.01 16.59
N ARG A 80 18.75 -19.87 15.71
CA ARG A 80 19.35 -21.19 15.49
C ARG A 80 20.79 -21.06 14.96
N PHE A 81 21.75 -21.39 15.81
CA PHE A 81 23.20 -21.26 15.60
C PHE A 81 23.83 -22.40 14.77
N ASP A 82 23.03 -23.32 14.22
CA ASP A 82 23.55 -24.33 13.30
C ASP A 82 23.89 -23.67 11.95
N GLU A 83 25.07 -23.91 11.40
CA GLU A 83 25.60 -23.18 10.23
C GLU A 83 24.70 -23.28 8.96
N ASP A 84 23.83 -24.30 8.90
CA ASP A 84 23.00 -24.64 7.75
C ASP A 84 21.55 -24.12 7.82
N THR A 85 21.10 -23.52 8.93
CA THR A 85 19.66 -23.25 9.17
C THR A 85 19.20 -21.82 9.48
N PRO A 86 20.04 -20.77 9.67
CA PRO A 86 19.51 -19.48 10.06
C PRO A 86 18.96 -18.76 8.84
N LEU A 87 17.77 -18.20 8.99
CA LEU A 87 17.22 -17.23 8.03
C LEU A 87 18.15 -15.99 8.04
N LYS A 88 19.01 -15.89 7.01
CA LYS A 88 19.98 -14.79 6.90
C LYS A 88 19.27 -13.53 6.39
N LEU A 89 19.61 -12.38 6.97
CA LEU A 89 19.01 -11.08 6.62
C LEU A 89 19.70 -10.37 5.44
N ASN A 90 20.28 -11.15 4.53
CA ASN A 90 21.07 -10.70 3.39
C ASN A 90 20.41 -11.10 2.05
N SER A 91 19.10 -11.34 2.04
CA SER A 91 18.36 -11.89 0.89
C SER A 91 18.83 -13.27 0.43
N THR A 92 19.57 -14.02 1.25
CA THR A 92 19.83 -15.44 0.93
C THR A 92 18.52 -16.21 1.05
N PRO A 93 18.09 -16.91 0.00
CA PRO A 93 16.83 -17.62 0.06
C PRO A 93 16.88 -18.84 0.97
N PHE A 94 15.85 -19.01 1.79
CA PHE A 94 15.67 -20.13 2.70
C PHE A 94 14.54 -21.04 2.18
N PRO A 95 14.85 -22.24 1.67
CA PRO A 95 13.83 -23.17 1.20
C PRO A 95 13.06 -23.76 2.38
N VAL A 96 11.74 -23.83 2.28
CA VAL A 96 10.87 -24.45 3.27
C VAL A 96 9.78 -25.26 2.56
N THR A 97 9.41 -26.41 3.12
CA THR A 97 8.29 -27.21 2.62
C THR A 97 7.15 -27.10 3.62
N PHE A 98 5.97 -26.71 3.16
CA PHE A 98 4.77 -26.61 3.98
C PHE A 98 3.57 -27.17 3.21
N ASN A 99 2.88 -28.16 3.78
CA ASN A 99 1.77 -28.87 3.14
C ASN A 99 2.11 -29.38 1.73
N GLU A 100 3.26 -30.04 1.58
CA GLU A 100 3.76 -30.58 0.30
C GLU A 100 4.13 -29.54 -0.76
N THR A 101 3.78 -28.27 -0.55
CA THR A 101 4.21 -27.14 -1.37
C THR A 101 5.58 -26.65 -0.92
N ARG A 102 6.47 -26.39 -1.88
CA ARG A 102 7.78 -25.80 -1.63
C ARG A 102 7.69 -24.28 -1.73
N TYR A 103 8.23 -23.61 -0.73
CA TYR A 103 8.34 -22.16 -0.67
C TYR A 103 9.80 -21.75 -0.50
N GLN A 104 10.07 -20.51 -0.86
CA GLN A 104 11.32 -19.83 -0.64
C GLN A 104 11.05 -18.59 0.20
N ILE A 105 11.64 -18.53 1.40
CA ILE A 105 11.57 -17.37 2.27
C ILE A 105 12.85 -16.57 2.10
N ILE A 106 12.72 -15.30 1.70
CA ILE A 106 13.84 -14.38 1.54
C ILE A 106 13.68 -13.28 2.59
N ALA A 107 14.67 -13.12 3.46
CA ALA A 107 14.68 -12.05 4.46
C ALA A 107 15.80 -11.04 4.19
N GLN A 108 15.50 -9.76 4.33
CA GLN A 108 16.45 -8.68 4.09
C GLN A 108 16.32 -7.61 5.16
N ASP A 109 17.43 -7.24 5.81
CA ASP A 109 17.49 -6.01 6.61
C ASP A 109 17.42 -4.82 5.65
N PRO A 110 16.45 -3.88 5.76
CA PRO A 110 16.48 -2.64 4.98
C PRO A 110 17.79 -1.87 5.14
N GLY A 111 18.45 -1.99 6.30
CA GLY A 111 19.78 -1.43 6.53
C GLY A 111 20.87 -2.04 5.67
N GLY A 112 20.67 -3.23 5.10
CA GLY A 112 21.58 -3.87 4.15
C GLY A 112 21.35 -3.48 2.68
N LEU A 113 20.37 -2.61 2.40
CA LEU A 113 20.07 -2.12 1.06
C LEU A 113 20.56 -0.68 0.88
N VAL A 114 20.89 -0.31 -0.35
CA VAL A 114 21.22 1.07 -0.70
C VAL A 114 19.98 1.93 -0.50
N ASP A 115 20.03 2.79 0.51
CA ASP A 115 19.06 3.86 0.69
C ASP A 115 19.25 4.89 -0.40
N ILE A 116 18.16 5.20 -1.09
CA ILE A 116 18.21 6.00 -2.29
C ILE A 116 18.67 7.44 -2.01
N TRP A 117 18.27 8.02 -0.87
CA TRP A 117 18.51 9.42 -0.50
C TRP A 117 19.67 9.61 0.47
N ARG A 118 20.04 8.57 1.22
CA ARG A 118 21.00 8.68 2.33
C ARG A 118 22.34 8.00 2.07
N THR A 119 22.37 7.00 1.19
CA THR A 119 23.64 6.33 0.89
C THR A 119 24.58 7.32 0.21
N PRO A 120 25.78 7.55 0.76
CA PRO A 120 26.76 8.44 0.14
C PRO A 120 27.05 8.00 -1.30
N PRO A 121 27.24 8.93 -2.26
CA PRO A 121 27.54 8.57 -3.64
C PRO A 121 28.73 7.60 -3.77
N SER A 122 29.81 7.84 -3.03
CA SER A 122 30.99 6.96 -3.01
C SER A 122 30.69 5.53 -2.54
N THR A 123 29.79 5.37 -1.55
CA THR A 123 29.35 4.05 -1.08
C THR A 123 28.45 3.37 -2.09
N ALA A 124 27.55 4.12 -2.75
CA ALA A 124 26.70 3.59 -3.80
C ALA A 124 27.53 3.17 -5.03
N GLU A 125 28.52 3.96 -5.43
CA GLU A 125 29.44 3.65 -6.53
C GLU A 125 30.27 2.40 -6.27
N ALA A 126 30.67 2.17 -5.01
CA ALA A 126 31.34 0.94 -4.64
C ALA A 126 30.44 -0.28 -4.84
N LEU A 127 29.14 -0.19 -4.51
CA LEU A 127 28.24 -1.35 -4.48
C LEU A 127 27.47 -1.61 -5.77
N LEU A 128 27.16 -0.56 -6.52
CA LEU A 128 26.23 -0.60 -7.63
C LEU A 128 26.96 -0.60 -8.97
N SER A 129 26.46 -1.40 -9.90
CA SER A 129 26.88 -1.32 -11.30
C SER A 129 26.53 0.06 -11.92
N PRO A 130 27.20 0.46 -13.01
CA PRO A 130 26.88 1.71 -13.71
C PRO A 130 25.40 1.83 -14.14
N LYS A 131 24.75 0.71 -14.48
CA LYS A 131 23.31 0.68 -14.80
C LYS A 131 22.45 0.97 -13.57
N GLN A 132 22.78 0.36 -12.43
CA GLN A 132 22.07 0.60 -11.17
C GLN A 132 22.26 2.03 -10.66
N LEU A 133 23.45 2.61 -10.81
CA LEU A 133 23.70 4.02 -10.49
C LEU A 133 22.83 4.96 -11.31
N LYS A 134 22.69 4.72 -12.63
CA LYS A 134 21.79 5.49 -13.49
C LYS A 134 20.34 5.38 -13.03
N THR A 135 19.87 4.18 -12.71
CA THR A 135 18.52 3.97 -12.18
C THR A 135 18.31 4.71 -10.87
N ARG A 136 19.27 4.62 -9.94
CA ARG A 136 19.24 5.34 -8.66
C ARG A 136 19.15 6.85 -8.87
N ALA A 137 19.98 7.42 -9.73
CA ALA A 137 19.98 8.86 -10.03
C ALA A 137 18.63 9.31 -10.61
N ARG A 138 18.10 8.56 -11.59
CA ARG A 138 16.79 8.85 -12.20
C ARG A 138 15.65 8.83 -11.20
N LEU A 139 15.67 7.87 -10.27
CA LEU A 139 14.69 7.80 -9.19
C LEU A 139 14.84 8.97 -8.22
N ALA A 140 16.08 9.40 -7.93
CA ALA A 140 16.37 10.56 -7.10
C ALA A 140 15.91 11.88 -7.69
N GLU A 141 16.07 12.05 -9.00
CA GLU A 141 15.58 13.23 -9.71
C GLU A 141 14.05 13.27 -9.81
N ALA A 142 13.41 12.09 -9.85
CA ALA A 142 11.97 12.01 -9.94
C ALA A 142 11.25 12.35 -8.62
N GLY A 143 11.89 12.15 -7.46
CA GLY A 143 11.25 12.28 -6.15
C GLY A 143 12.06 13.09 -5.14
N ASP A 144 11.61 13.05 -3.89
CA ASP A 144 12.32 13.61 -2.75
C ASP A 144 12.18 12.67 -1.53
N GLN A 145 12.73 13.09 -0.37
CA GLN A 145 12.68 12.30 0.86
C GLN A 145 11.29 12.07 1.44
N SER A 146 10.31 12.88 1.06
CA SER A 146 8.92 12.74 1.50
C SER A 146 8.11 11.79 0.59
N MET A 147 8.59 11.55 -0.62
CA MET A 147 7.90 10.73 -1.61
C MET A 147 8.21 9.24 -1.44
N PRO A 148 7.18 8.37 -1.34
CA PRO A 148 7.39 6.92 -1.34
C PRO A 148 8.13 6.44 -2.60
N ILE A 149 9.09 5.53 -2.44
CA ILE A 149 9.95 5.02 -3.52
C ILE A 149 9.16 4.46 -4.73
N ARG A 150 7.98 3.87 -4.49
CA ARG A 150 7.09 3.38 -5.56
C ARG A 150 6.54 4.50 -6.43
N GLN A 151 6.22 5.66 -5.83
CA GLN A 151 5.77 6.83 -6.57
C GLN A 151 6.92 7.46 -7.35
N ALA A 152 8.11 7.52 -6.74
CA ALA A 152 9.32 7.96 -7.44
C ALA A 152 9.64 7.05 -8.64
N ALA A 153 9.48 5.73 -8.51
CA ALA A 153 9.63 4.77 -9.61
C ALA A 153 8.63 5.00 -10.75
N ALA A 154 7.34 5.15 -10.42
CA ALA A 154 6.31 5.44 -11.40
C ALA A 154 6.61 6.76 -12.15
N LYS A 155 6.99 7.82 -11.42
CA LYS A 155 7.34 9.12 -12.01
C LYS A 155 8.62 9.07 -12.84
N ALA A 156 9.59 8.25 -12.44
CA ALA A 156 10.78 7.98 -13.21
C ALA A 156 10.51 7.11 -14.45
N GLY A 157 9.32 6.50 -14.61
CA GLY A 157 9.06 5.54 -15.69
C GLY A 157 9.80 4.22 -15.50
N VAL A 158 10.06 3.84 -14.24
CA VAL A 158 10.59 2.54 -13.86
C VAL A 158 9.40 1.66 -13.44
N ALA A 159 9.24 0.52 -14.10
CA ALA A 159 8.08 -0.37 -13.89
C ALA A 159 7.97 -0.84 -12.45
N GLU A 160 9.09 -1.22 -11.83
CA GLU A 160 9.14 -1.77 -10.47
C GLU A 160 10.32 -1.22 -9.68
N VAL A 161 10.14 -1.12 -8.36
CA VAL A 161 11.21 -0.69 -7.46
C VAL A 161 12.27 -1.80 -7.42
N PRO A 162 13.53 -1.50 -7.77
CA PRO A 162 14.55 -2.54 -7.76
C PRO A 162 14.77 -3.12 -6.35
N PRO A 163 14.96 -4.44 -6.21
CA PRO A 163 15.05 -5.10 -4.89
C PRO A 163 16.32 -4.73 -4.10
N TRP A 164 17.31 -4.13 -4.75
CA TRP A 164 18.54 -3.64 -4.14
C TRP A 164 18.42 -2.21 -3.58
N LEU A 165 17.22 -1.62 -3.54
CA LEU A 165 17.00 -0.23 -3.17
C LEU A 165 15.96 -0.11 -2.05
N THR A 166 16.13 0.87 -1.15
CA THR A 166 15.16 1.16 -0.10
C THR A 166 14.98 2.66 0.16
N ASP A 167 13.84 3.04 0.75
CA ASP A 167 13.56 4.33 1.38
C ASP A 167 13.27 4.19 2.89
N ARG A 168 13.33 2.96 3.43
CA ARG A 168 12.88 2.61 4.80
C ARG A 168 13.98 2.70 5.86
N ALA A 169 15.15 3.27 5.54
CA ALA A 169 16.25 3.43 6.47
C ALA A 169 16.51 4.90 6.85
N PRO A 170 15.50 5.71 7.23
CA PRO A 170 15.63 7.16 7.34
C PRO A 170 16.58 7.63 8.45
N LYS A 171 17.09 6.73 9.30
CA LYS A 171 18.10 7.07 10.33
C LYS A 171 19.25 6.07 10.41
N ARG A 172 19.25 5.01 9.59
CA ARG A 172 20.28 3.96 9.62
C ARG A 172 21.29 4.20 8.50
N LYS A 173 22.57 3.98 8.80
CA LYS A 173 23.59 3.86 7.76
C LYS A 173 23.52 2.43 7.20
N LEU A 174 24.06 2.26 6.00
CA LEU A 174 24.21 0.95 5.39
C LEU A 174 24.98 -0.01 6.32
N ASN A 175 24.44 -1.21 6.52
CA ASN A 175 24.95 -2.25 7.39
C ASN A 175 25.67 -3.31 6.56
N ALA A 176 27.00 -3.36 6.67
CA ALA A 176 27.82 -4.30 5.91
C ALA A 176 27.50 -5.77 6.24
N ALA A 177 27.10 -6.08 7.47
CA ALA A 177 26.83 -7.45 7.91
C ALA A 177 25.57 -8.06 7.28
N THR A 178 24.64 -7.22 6.84
CA THR A 178 23.35 -7.64 6.25
C THR A 178 23.22 -7.19 4.80
N LEU A 179 24.33 -6.85 4.14
CA LEU A 179 24.34 -6.46 2.73
C LEU A 179 23.62 -7.51 1.89
N ALA A 180 22.71 -7.07 1.04
CA ALA A 180 21.99 -7.99 0.16
C ALA A 180 22.97 -8.79 -0.71
N ALA A 181 22.67 -10.07 -0.90
CA ALA A 181 23.44 -11.00 -1.73
C ALA A 181 23.51 -10.58 -3.20
N SER A 182 22.65 -9.65 -3.64
CA SER A 182 22.68 -9.08 -4.98
C SER A 182 23.86 -8.13 -5.23
N TYR A 183 24.58 -7.69 -4.19
CA TYR A 183 25.81 -6.92 -4.34
C TYR A 183 27.02 -7.83 -4.54
N ALA A 184 27.97 -7.41 -5.37
CA ALA A 184 29.21 -8.15 -5.55
C ALA A 184 30.00 -8.23 -4.23
N ALA A 185 30.39 -9.44 -3.82
CA ALA A 185 31.09 -9.68 -2.56
C ALA A 185 32.42 -8.92 -2.45
N GLU A 186 33.10 -8.69 -3.58
CA GLU A 186 34.34 -7.92 -3.64
C GLU A 186 34.15 -6.47 -3.20
N ASN A 187 33.02 -5.87 -3.57
CA ASN A 187 32.67 -4.49 -3.27
C ASN A 187 32.30 -4.28 -1.81
N ALA A 188 31.72 -5.30 -1.18
CA ALA A 188 31.34 -5.28 0.23
C ALA A 188 32.54 -5.25 1.19
N ARG A 189 33.70 -5.82 0.80
CA ARG A 189 34.90 -5.90 1.64
C ARG A 189 35.49 -4.54 2.01
N ASN A 190 35.28 -3.54 1.15
CA ASN A 190 35.78 -2.18 1.37
C ASN A 190 34.90 -1.37 2.32
N LEU A 191 33.72 -1.88 2.67
CA LEU A 191 32.84 -1.23 3.62
C LEU A 191 33.25 -1.60 5.03
N ARG A 192 33.60 -0.59 5.84
CA ARG A 192 33.94 -0.81 7.24
C ARG A 192 32.74 -1.46 7.94
N PRO A 193 32.89 -2.67 8.51
CA PRO A 193 31.84 -3.26 9.32
C PRO A 193 31.60 -2.34 10.52
N ARG A 194 30.35 -1.95 10.72
CA ARG A 194 29.96 -1.15 11.88
C ARG A 194 29.49 -2.10 12.97
N PRO A 195 29.96 -1.96 14.23
CA PRO A 195 29.57 -2.82 15.33
C PRO A 195 28.17 -2.45 15.87
N ASP A 196 27.22 -2.12 14.99
CA ASP A 196 25.84 -1.93 15.41
C ASP A 196 25.25 -3.31 15.71
N ASN A 197 25.55 -3.82 16.90
CA ASN A 197 25.08 -5.12 17.41
C ASN A 197 23.57 -5.11 17.70
N ARG A 198 22.86 -4.04 17.32
CA ARG A 198 21.41 -3.96 17.47
C ARG A 198 20.77 -4.82 16.39
N GLN A 199 19.95 -5.76 16.83
CA GLN A 199 19.07 -6.49 15.93
C GLN A 199 18.24 -5.49 15.11
N PRO A 200 18.07 -5.74 13.80
CA PRO A 200 17.23 -4.89 12.98
C PRO A 200 15.80 -4.89 13.52
N LYS A 201 15.23 -3.70 13.66
CA LYS A 201 13.84 -3.53 14.13
C LYS A 201 12.83 -3.95 13.07
N GLU A 202 13.26 -3.99 11.82
CA GLU A 202 12.44 -4.30 10.65
C GLU A 202 13.24 -5.22 9.73
N ALA A 203 12.56 -6.22 9.19
CA ALA A 203 13.05 -7.08 8.13
C ALA A 203 12.00 -7.10 7.02
N MET A 204 12.44 -7.03 5.77
CA MET A 204 11.61 -7.32 4.62
C MET A 204 11.61 -8.83 4.42
N ILE A 205 10.43 -9.45 4.46
CA ILE A 205 10.25 -10.88 4.22
C ILE A 205 9.47 -11.02 2.92
N LEU A 206 9.99 -11.83 2.01
CA LEU A 206 9.35 -12.23 0.76
C LEU A 206 9.18 -13.75 0.80
N ILE A 207 7.99 -14.22 0.45
CA ILE A 207 7.66 -15.66 0.40
C ILE A 207 7.22 -15.95 -1.03
N GLU A 208 7.95 -16.82 -1.70
CA GLU A 208 7.69 -17.22 -3.08
C GLU A 208 7.38 -18.71 -3.12
N GLU A 209 6.38 -19.12 -3.89
CA GLU A 209 6.11 -20.53 -4.16
C GLU A 209 7.07 -21.03 -5.24
N ILE A 210 7.74 -22.16 -5.00
CA ILE A 210 8.65 -22.78 -5.96
C ILE A 210 7.85 -23.80 -6.75
N THR A 211 7.34 -23.41 -7.91
CA THR A 211 6.78 -24.34 -8.87
C THR A 211 7.90 -25.27 -9.35
N SER A 212 7.78 -26.57 -9.07
CA SER A 212 8.75 -27.54 -9.57
C SER A 212 8.55 -27.70 -11.07
N GLU A 213 9.50 -27.25 -11.89
CA GLU A 213 9.56 -27.57 -13.33
C GLU A 213 9.90 -29.05 -13.56
#